data_AF-A0A3N5LFE9-F1
#
_entry.id   AF-A0A3N5LFE9-F1
#
_cell.length_a   1.000
_cell.length_b   1.000
_cell.length_c   1.000
_cell.angle_alpha   90.00
_cell.angle_beta   90.00
_cell.angle_gamma   90.00
#
_symmetry.space_group_name_H-M   'P 1'
#
loop_
_entity.id
_entity.type
_entity.pdbx_description
1 polymer ?
#
loop_
_entity_poly.entity_id
_entity_poly.type
_entity_poly.pdbx_seq_one_letter_code
_entity_poly.pdbx_strand_id
1 'polypeptide(L)'
;ELLTAGFFLLPFAVGAAAAAILAFLGISPVIQLLVFSATSIAFLILLQRFARREDEVELQAVGSKRYTGRTAMVYVPVNRLTGSGMVRMDTEEWRATTDLDTEIPEGTEVRVVDVRGTRLVVEPIRPGSQG
;
A
#
# COMPACT_ATOMS: atom_id res chain seq x y z
N GLU A 1 18.82 -10.89 6.10
CA GLU A 1 19.44 -9.62 5.67
C GLU A 1 20.17 -9.70 4.32
N LEU A 2 20.69 -10.87 3.91
CA LEU A 2 21.36 -11.05 2.61
C LEU A 2 20.48 -10.71 1.38
N LEU A 3 19.16 -10.92 1.47
CA LEU A 3 18.22 -10.59 0.37
C LEU A 3 18.11 -9.08 0.16
N THR A 4 18.01 -8.29 1.24
CA THR A 4 17.99 -6.83 1.17
C THR A 4 19.32 -6.27 0.68
N ALA A 5 20.43 -6.81 1.19
CA ALA A 5 21.77 -6.40 0.77
C ALA A 5 22.04 -6.71 -0.72
N GLY A 6 21.62 -7.89 -1.20
CA GLY A 6 21.77 -8.29 -2.61
C GLY A 6 20.95 -7.41 -3.56
N PHE A 7 19.73 -7.04 -3.18
CA PHE A 7 18.89 -6.13 -3.95
C PHE A 7 19.50 -4.73 -4.09
N PHE A 8 20.16 -4.24 -3.04
CA PHE A 8 20.80 -2.93 -3.04
C PHE A 8 22.09 -2.87 -3.88
N LEU A 9 22.78 -4.00 -4.06
CA LEU A 9 24.04 -4.09 -4.82
C LEU A 9 23.85 -4.31 -6.33
N LEU A 10 22.69 -4.80 -6.77
CA LEU A 10 22.39 -5.05 -8.19
C LEU A 10 22.65 -3.85 -9.13
N PRO A 11 22.21 -2.62 -8.81
CA PRO A 11 22.49 -1.44 -9.64
C PRO A 11 23.98 -1.17 -9.85
N PHE A 12 24.78 -1.36 -8.79
CA PHE A 12 26.22 -1.16 -8.83
C PHE A 12 26.92 -2.26 -9.66
N ALA A 13 26.44 -3.50 -9.60
CA ALA A 13 26.96 -4.58 -10.44
C ALA A 13 26.72 -4.32 -11.94
N VAL A 14 25.52 -3.84 -12.30
CA VAL A 14 25.19 -3.46 -13.69
C VAL A 14 26.03 -2.27 -14.15
N GLY A 15 26.15 -1.24 -13.32
CA GLY A 15 27.02 -0.09 -13.61
C GLY A 15 28.48 -0.49 -13.79
N ALA A 16 29.00 -1.37 -12.94
CA ALA A 16 30.38 -1.86 -13.00
C ALA A 16 30.63 -2.69 -14.26
N ALA A 17 29.68 -3.55 -14.67
CA ALA A 17 29.77 -4.32 -15.89
C ALA A 17 29.82 -3.41 -17.14
N ALA A 18 28.99 -2.36 -17.18
CA ALA A 18 29.03 -1.37 -18.26
C ALA A 18 30.38 -0.65 -18.31
N ALA A 19 30.90 -0.18 -17.17
CA ALA A 19 32.20 0.47 -17.09
C ALA A 19 33.35 -0.45 -17.52
N ALA A 20 33.32 -1.73 -17.13
CA ALA A 20 34.30 -2.72 -17.54
C ALA A 20 34.31 -2.93 -19.06
N ILE A 21 33.14 -2.96 -19.71
CA ILE A 21 33.04 -3.01 -21.18
C ILE A 21 33.69 -1.78 -21.80
N LEU A 22 33.39 -0.57 -21.32
CA LEU A 22 34.03 0.66 -21.82
C LEU A 22 35.56 0.66 -21.64
N ALA A 23 36.05 0.05 -20.55
CA ALA A 23 37.48 -0.10 -20.31
C ALA A 23 38.15 -1.02 -21.34
N PHE A 24 37.51 -2.12 -21.74
CA PHE A 24 38.01 -2.96 -22.84
C PHE A 24 38.07 -2.22 -24.18
N LEU A 25 37.19 -1.24 -24.42
CA LEU A 25 37.22 -0.39 -25.61
C LEU A 25 38.25 0.76 -25.54
N GLY A 26 39.04 0.86 -24.46
CA GLY A 26 40.07 1.89 -24.30
C GLY A 26 39.50 3.29 -24.06
N ILE A 27 38.24 3.39 -23.62
CA ILE A 27 37.59 4.68 -23.36
C ILE A 27 38.18 5.33 -22.10
N SER A 28 38.29 6.65 -22.09
CA SER A 28 38.85 7.43 -20.97
C SER A 28 38.26 7.04 -19.60
N PRO A 29 39.09 6.91 -18.54
CA PRO A 29 38.62 6.60 -17.18
C PRO A 29 37.55 7.56 -16.65
N VAL A 30 37.59 8.82 -17.08
CA VAL A 30 36.58 9.84 -16.70
C VAL A 30 35.21 9.47 -17.27
N ILE A 31 35.15 9.01 -18.52
CA ILE A 31 33.90 8.61 -19.16
C ILE A 31 33.37 7.32 -18.52
N GLN A 32 34.26 6.37 -18.17
CA GLN A 32 33.86 5.15 -17.45
C GLN A 32 33.19 5.49 -16.11
N LEU A 33 33.77 6.42 -15.34
CA LEU A 33 33.21 6.85 -14.06
C LEU A 33 31.85 7.54 -14.21
N LEU A 34 31.70 8.38 -15.25
CA LEU A 34 30.44 9.03 -15.56
C LEU A 34 29.36 8.02 -15.96
N VAL A 35 29.68 7.05 -16.81
CA VAL A 35 28.75 5.99 -17.23
C VAL A 35 28.36 5.09 -16.07
N PHE A 36 29.32 4.69 -15.23
CA PHE A 36 29.06 3.92 -14.00
C PHE A 36 28.07 4.64 -13.09
N SER A 37 28.36 5.92 -12.80
CA SER A 37 27.57 6.74 -11.89
C SER A 37 26.16 6.96 -12.45
N ALA A 38 26.04 7.35 -13.73
CA ALA A 38 24.76 7.58 -14.38
C ALA A 38 23.89 6.31 -14.41
N THR A 39 24.48 5.16 -14.77
CA THR A 39 23.76 3.88 -14.84
C THR A 39 23.28 3.42 -13.47
N SER A 40 24.15 3.54 -12.45
CA SER A 40 23.82 3.14 -11.08
C SER A 40 22.70 4.03 -10.51
N ILE A 41 22.78 5.35 -10.70
CA ILE A 41 21.73 6.29 -10.25
C ILE A 41 20.41 5.99 -10.96
N ALA A 42 20.43 5.78 -12.29
CA ALA A 42 19.23 5.47 -13.05
C ALA A 42 18.54 4.19 -12.55
N PHE A 43 19.31 3.13 -12.32
CA PHE A 43 18.78 1.88 -11.77
C PHE A 43 18.26 2.04 -10.34
N LEU A 44 18.95 2.80 -9.48
CA LEU A 44 18.45 3.09 -8.13
C LEU A 44 17.12 3.85 -8.15
N ILE A 45 16.96 4.85 -9.03
CA ILE A 45 15.70 5.59 -9.17
C ILE A 45 14.58 4.66 -9.67
N LEU A 46 14.88 3.78 -10.64
CA LEU A 46 13.91 2.80 -11.13
C LEU A 46 13.50 1.82 -10.02
N LEU A 47 14.47 1.34 -9.23
CA LEU A 47 14.23 0.42 -8.12
C LEU A 47 13.38 1.07 -7.03
N GLN A 48 13.69 2.32 -6.66
CA GLN A 48 12.90 3.11 -5.73
C GLN A 48 11.47 3.35 -6.24
N ARG A 49 11.30 3.63 -7.53
CA ARG A 49 9.99 3.83 -8.15
C ARG A 49 9.18 2.54 -8.20
N PHE A 50 9.83 1.40 -8.39
CA PHE A 50 9.18 0.10 -8.44
C PHE A 50 8.76 -0.37 -7.04
N ALA A 51 9.67 -0.31 -6.06
CA ALA A 51 9.37 -0.64 -4.67
C ALA A 51 8.21 0.19 -4.10
N ARG A 52 8.19 1.50 -4.39
CA ARG A 52 7.08 2.39 -4.00
C ARG A 52 5.74 2.04 -4.65
N ARG A 53 5.74 1.41 -5.83
CA ARG A 53 4.52 0.99 -6.52
C ARG A 53 3.97 -0.31 -5.96
N GLU A 54 4.82 -1.18 -5.43
CA GLU A 54 4.41 -2.45 -4.84
C GLU A 54 3.72 -2.24 -3.49
N ASP A 55 4.22 -1.33 -2.65
CA ASP A 55 3.56 -0.96 -1.39
C ASP A 55 2.13 -0.40 -1.60
N GLU A 56 1.90 0.37 -2.66
CA GLU A 56 0.57 0.92 -2.98
C GLU A 56 -0.42 -0.14 -3.49
N VAL A 57 0.05 -1.23 -4.08
CA VAL A 57 -0.79 -2.28 -4.70
C VAL A 57 -1.02 -3.45 -3.73
N GLU A 58 -0.03 -3.84 -2.93
CA GLU A 58 -0.13 -4.99 -2.02
C GLU A 58 -0.96 -4.68 -0.77
N LEU A 59 -0.88 -3.44 -0.24
CA LEU A 59 -1.77 -2.99 0.83
C LEU A 59 -3.24 -2.95 0.41
N GLN A 60 -3.53 -2.65 -0.86
CA GLN A 60 -4.89 -2.57 -1.37
C GLN A 60 -5.47 -3.93 -1.76
N ALA A 61 -4.68 -4.86 -2.31
CA ALA A 61 -5.21 -6.11 -2.86
C ALA A 61 -5.39 -7.24 -1.83
N VAL A 62 -4.55 -7.31 -0.79
CA VAL A 62 -4.58 -8.41 0.19
C VAL A 62 -5.49 -8.08 1.39
N GLY A 63 -5.60 -6.80 1.77
CA GLY A 63 -6.46 -6.35 2.87
C GLY A 63 -7.94 -6.18 2.48
N SER A 64 -8.23 -5.62 1.30
CA SER A 64 -9.60 -5.26 0.90
C SER A 64 -10.53 -6.47 0.79
N LYS A 65 -10.10 -7.51 0.05
CA LYS A 65 -10.91 -8.72 -0.16
C LYS A 65 -11.18 -9.54 1.09
N ARG A 66 -10.35 -9.45 2.13
CA ARG A 66 -10.54 -10.24 3.37
C ARG A 66 -11.70 -9.72 4.22
N TYR A 67 -11.92 -8.41 4.18
CA TYR A 67 -12.87 -7.74 5.07
C TYR A 67 -14.19 -7.39 4.37
N THR A 68 -14.18 -7.15 3.05
CA THR A 68 -15.42 -6.90 2.30
C THR A 68 -16.41 -8.05 2.46
N GLY A 69 -17.65 -7.72 2.81
CA GLY A 69 -18.73 -8.66 3.07
C GLY A 69 -18.83 -9.13 4.53
N ARG A 70 -17.83 -8.85 5.38
CA ARG A 70 -17.92 -9.14 6.82
C ARG A 70 -18.81 -8.13 7.54
N THR A 71 -19.33 -8.57 8.67
CA THR A 71 -20.16 -7.77 9.56
C THR A 71 -19.34 -7.26 10.75
N ALA A 72 -19.63 -6.06 11.21
CA ALA A 72 -19.00 -5.41 12.34
C ALA A 72 -20.03 -4.62 13.15
N MET A 73 -19.71 -4.34 14.41
CA MET A 73 -20.56 -3.55 15.31
C MET A 73 -19.97 -2.15 15.48
N VAL A 74 -20.77 -1.10 15.25
CA VAL A 74 -20.34 0.28 15.51
C VAL A 74 -20.25 0.49 17.02
N TYR A 75 -19.10 0.94 17.51
CA TYR A 75 -18.92 1.32 18.92
C TYR A 75 -18.47 2.79 19.10
N VAL A 76 -18.08 3.46 18.01
CA VAL A 76 -17.98 4.93 17.95
C VAL A 76 -18.75 5.38 16.71
N PRO A 77 -19.71 6.33 16.82
CA PRO A 77 -20.54 6.75 15.69
C PRO A 77 -19.72 7.06 14.43
N VAL A 78 -20.17 6.50 13.30
CA VAL A 78 -19.48 6.62 12.03
C VAL A 78 -20.09 7.77 11.25
N ASN A 79 -19.29 8.81 11.00
CA ASN A 79 -19.73 10.01 10.32
C ASN A 79 -18.70 10.45 9.29
N ARG A 80 -19.18 10.63 8.04
CA ARG A 80 -18.35 11.00 6.90
C ARG A 80 -17.71 12.39 7.05
N LEU A 81 -18.43 13.35 7.64
CA LEU A 81 -18.00 14.76 7.74
C LEU A 81 -16.95 14.97 8.83
N THR A 82 -17.11 14.32 9.97
CA THR A 82 -16.14 14.41 11.08
C THR A 82 -14.93 13.49 10.85
N GLY A 83 -15.06 12.47 10.00
CA GLY A 83 -14.03 11.45 9.81
C GLY A 83 -13.83 10.55 11.03
N SER A 84 -14.74 10.61 12.01
CA SER A 84 -14.80 9.72 13.17
C SER A 84 -15.59 8.46 12.84
N GLY A 85 -15.25 7.36 13.49
CA GLY A 85 -15.95 6.10 13.32
C GLY A 85 -15.05 4.93 13.67
N MET A 86 -15.54 4.07 14.55
CA MET A 86 -14.87 2.82 14.88
C MET A 86 -15.88 1.69 14.93
N VAL A 87 -15.50 0.57 14.35
CA VAL A 87 -16.28 -0.67 14.36
C VAL A 87 -15.44 -1.79 14.97
N ARG A 88 -16.10 -2.70 15.67
CA ARG A 88 -15.51 -3.93 16.15
C ARG A 88 -15.95 -5.07 15.25
N MET A 89 -14.99 -5.74 14.63
CA MET A 89 -15.19 -6.91 13.79
C MET A 89 -14.47 -8.07 14.46
N ASP A 90 -15.19 -9.13 14.80
CA ASP A 90 -14.69 -10.21 15.64
C ASP A 90 -14.12 -9.67 16.98
N THR A 91 -12.80 -9.75 17.18
CA THR A 91 -12.07 -9.22 18.35
C THR A 91 -11.24 -7.97 18.03
N GLU A 92 -11.26 -7.49 16.79
CA GLU A 92 -10.42 -6.38 16.33
C GLU A 92 -11.20 -5.08 16.20
N GLU A 93 -10.54 -3.98 16.54
CA GLU A 93 -11.08 -2.62 16.39
C GLU A 93 -10.53 -1.96 15.13
N TRP A 94 -11.43 -1.49 14.28
CA TRP A 94 -11.11 -0.92 12.98
C TRP A 94 -11.69 0.48 12.85
N ARG A 95 -10.92 1.37 12.22
CA ARG A 95 -11.43 2.68 11.80
C ARG A 95 -12.45 2.48 10.69
N ALA A 96 -13.58 3.14 10.81
CA ALA A 96 -14.66 3.05 9.84
C ALA A 96 -14.99 4.42 9.24
N THR A 97 -15.58 4.38 8.06
CA THR A 97 -16.22 5.51 7.40
C THR A 97 -17.44 5.01 6.64
N THR A 98 -18.30 5.92 6.21
CA THR A 98 -19.51 5.59 5.45
C THR A 98 -19.65 6.56 4.29
N ASP A 99 -20.21 6.09 3.17
CA ASP A 99 -20.59 6.95 2.05
C ASP A 99 -22.02 7.49 2.19
N LEU A 100 -22.72 7.13 3.28
CA LEU A 100 -24.01 7.70 3.61
C LEU A 100 -23.86 9.16 4.06
N ASP A 101 -24.85 9.98 3.70
CA ASP A 101 -24.96 11.37 4.19
C ASP A 101 -25.41 11.45 5.66
N THR A 102 -25.85 10.32 6.22
CA THR A 102 -26.30 10.20 7.61
C THR A 102 -25.26 9.48 8.47
N GLU A 103 -25.10 9.95 9.71
CA GLU A 103 -24.31 9.26 10.72
C GLU A 103 -24.88 7.88 11.06
N ILE A 104 -24.01 6.88 11.22
CA ILE A 104 -24.39 5.56 11.72
C ILE A 104 -24.16 5.56 13.24
N PRO A 105 -25.21 5.37 14.06
CA PRO A 105 -25.09 5.45 15.50
C PRO A 105 -24.36 4.25 16.10
N GLU A 106 -23.84 4.44 17.30
CA GLU A 106 -23.31 3.37 18.15
C GLU A 106 -24.32 2.24 18.33
N GLY A 107 -23.85 1.00 18.34
CA GLY A 107 -24.67 -0.20 18.47
C GLY A 107 -25.31 -0.67 17.16
N THR A 108 -25.01 -0.03 16.03
CA THR A 108 -25.52 -0.47 14.73
C THR A 108 -24.63 -1.59 14.16
N GLU A 109 -25.27 -2.68 13.73
CA GLU A 109 -24.61 -3.72 12.95
C GLU A 109 -24.44 -3.26 11.49
N VAL A 110 -23.22 -3.30 11.00
CA VAL A 110 -22.84 -2.80 9.68
C VAL A 110 -22.07 -3.84 8.89
N ARG A 111 -22.18 -3.81 7.57
CA ARG A 111 -21.40 -4.64 6.65
C ARG A 111 -20.32 -3.81 5.99
N VAL A 112 -19.12 -4.36 5.89
CA VAL A 112 -18.02 -3.77 5.13
C VAL A 112 -18.30 -3.91 3.65
N VAL A 113 -18.44 -2.79 2.95
CA VAL A 113 -18.69 -2.75 1.50
C VAL A 113 -17.41 -2.51 0.71
N ASP A 114 -16.42 -1.86 1.32
CA ASP A 114 -15.15 -1.51 0.68
C ASP A 114 -14.07 -1.24 1.75
N VAL A 115 -12.79 -1.17 1.35
CA VAL A 115 -11.66 -0.82 2.21
C VAL A 115 -10.85 0.29 1.55
N ARG A 116 -10.77 1.45 2.20
CA ARG A 116 -10.07 2.64 1.69
C ARG A 116 -8.90 2.99 2.60
N GLY A 117 -7.70 2.60 2.17
CA GLY A 117 -6.49 2.74 2.98
C GLY A 117 -6.60 1.93 4.27
N THR A 118 -6.58 2.61 5.42
CA THR A 118 -6.70 1.99 6.75
C THR A 118 -8.12 2.04 7.35
N ARG A 119 -9.12 2.41 6.53
CA ARG A 119 -10.52 2.55 6.96
C ARG A 119 -11.43 1.56 6.23
N LEU A 120 -12.34 0.96 6.99
CA LEU A 120 -13.43 0.16 6.44
C LEU A 120 -14.56 1.10 6.01
N VAL A 121 -15.06 0.95 4.78
CA VAL A 121 -16.28 1.61 4.34
C VAL A 121 -17.44 0.68 4.69
N VAL A 122 -18.38 1.18 5.48
CA VAL A 122 -19.45 0.36 6.06
C VAL A 122 -20.84 0.93 5.78
N GLU A 123 -21.80 0.02 5.62
CA GLU A 123 -23.23 0.32 5.47
C GLU A 123 -24.05 -0.43 6.52
N PRO A 124 -25.11 0.16 7.08
CA PRO A 124 -26.02 -0.54 7.99
C PRO A 124 -26.64 -1.76 7.32
N ILE A 125 -26.58 -2.90 8.02
CA ILE A 125 -27.39 -4.06 7.64
C ILE A 125 -28.80 -3.72 8.10
N ARG A 126 -29.68 -3.31 7.17
CA ARG A 126 -31.07 -3.00 7.55
C ARG A 126 -31.69 -4.22 8.26
N PRO A 127 -32.51 -4.02 9.31
CA PRO A 127 -33.34 -5.07 9.84
C PRO A 127 -34.31 -5.52 8.75
N GLY A 128 -34.12 -6.75 8.26
CA GLY A 128 -35.14 -7.43 7.48
C GLY A 128 -36.41 -7.50 8.32
N SER A 129 -37.48 -6.92 7.80
CA SER A 129 -38.88 -7.14 8.13
C SER A 129 -39.15 -8.41 8.94
N GLN A 130 -39.65 -8.23 10.17
CA GLN A 130 -40.53 -9.20 10.79
C GLN A 130 -41.80 -9.35 9.96
N GLY A 131 -42.20 -10.59 9.72
CA GLY A 131 -43.52 -11.00 9.26
C GLY A 131 -43.93 -12.22 10.06
#